data_AF-A0A6A5HLP6-F1
#
_entry.id   AF-A0A6A5HLP6-F1
#
_cell.length_a   1.000
_cell.length_b   1.000
_cell.length_c   1.000
_cell.angle_alpha   90.00
_cell.angle_beta   90.00
_cell.angle_gamma   90.00
#
_symmetry.space_group_name_H-M   'P 1'
#
loop_
_entity.id
_entity.type
_entity.pdbx_description
1 polymer ?
#
loop_
_entity_poly.entity_id
_entity_poly.type
_entity_poly.pdbx_seq_one_letter_code
_entity_poly.pdbx_strand_id
1 'polypeptide(L)'
;MHLSPLETGDHLLEYYLGSRTIICVDLIQFENPDITYPENLMFKVNKLDVGSHYFGYFISVIRQDSYPLKMLRTGNEGVNYHMSTIVRSAKNLIVVVDKPVYEIEGIHKLPNKYVSFEDNYGNIGFVLRVISEWMNNSRENGTTFSFTSTHDNFIEDSLTAFNELFNGYKDDFEGVDEQFMPDKPRFLVPILEDTAKIQIYVIQSEESPKPKLVLRNISSL
;
A
#
# COMPACT_ATOMS: atom_id res chain seq x y z
N MET A 1 22.58 37.85 11.64
CA MET A 1 23.51 37.00 10.87
C MET A 1 22.66 36.17 9.94
N HIS A 2 22.86 36.27 8.62
CA HIS A 2 22.14 35.47 7.64
C HIS A 2 23.01 34.25 7.36
N LEU A 3 22.55 33.05 7.76
CA LEU A 3 23.24 31.80 7.47
C LEU A 3 22.90 31.35 6.05
N SER A 4 23.88 30.77 5.36
CA SER A 4 23.61 30.04 4.11
C SER A 4 22.79 28.77 4.37
N PRO A 5 22.16 28.18 3.35
CA PRO A 5 21.41 26.92 3.52
C PRO A 5 22.26 25.77 4.11
N LEU A 6 23.55 25.70 3.76
CA LEU A 6 24.48 24.69 4.27
C LEU A 6 24.78 24.90 5.76
N GLU A 7 25.13 26.13 6.16
CA GLU A 7 25.40 26.49 7.56
C GLU A 7 24.14 26.36 8.43
N THR A 8 22.95 26.54 7.84
CA THR A 8 21.66 26.29 8.50
C THR A 8 21.46 24.80 8.77
N GLY A 9 21.80 23.94 7.80
CA GLY A 9 21.73 22.48 7.95
C GLY A 9 22.62 21.94 9.07
N ASP A 10 23.87 22.39 9.12
CA ASP A 10 24.85 21.97 10.14
C ASP A 10 24.42 22.39 11.56
N HIS A 11 23.92 23.62 11.73
CA HIS A 11 23.39 24.06 13.02
C HIS A 11 22.13 23.29 13.45
N LEU A 12 21.26 22.90 12.51
CA LEU A 12 20.09 22.06 12.81
C LEU A 12 20.53 20.67 13.29
N LEU A 13 21.52 20.05 12.65
CA LEU A 13 22.08 18.76 13.09
C LEU A 13 22.71 18.85 14.47
N GLU A 14 23.51 19.88 14.70
CA GLU A 14 24.21 20.05 15.98
C GLU A 14 23.20 20.26 17.12
N TYR A 15 22.24 21.18 16.92
CA TYR A 15 21.28 21.55 17.95
C TYR A 15 20.25 20.43 18.25
N TYR A 16 19.67 19.81 17.22
CA TYR A 16 18.60 18.82 17.40
C TYR A 16 19.09 17.38 17.49
N LEU A 17 20.18 17.05 16.79
CA LEU A 17 20.66 15.68 16.66
C LEU A 17 22.00 15.46 17.38
N GLY A 18 22.58 16.49 18.00
CA GLY A 18 23.82 16.37 18.76
C GLY A 18 25.00 15.95 17.88
N SER A 19 25.07 16.48 16.65
CA SER A 19 26.05 16.11 15.62
C SER A 19 25.99 14.65 15.14
N ARG A 20 24.94 13.90 15.49
CA ARG A 20 24.74 12.55 14.96
C ARG A 20 24.37 12.63 13.48
N THR A 21 25.16 11.94 12.68
CA THR A 21 24.95 11.78 11.24
C THR A 21 24.15 10.53 10.90
N ILE A 22 24.01 9.59 11.84
CA ILE A 22 23.17 8.40 11.70
C ILE A 22 22.08 8.42 12.75
N ILE A 23 20.83 8.41 12.29
CA ILE A 23 19.64 8.40 13.13
C ILE A 23 18.91 7.07 12.96
N CYS A 24 18.77 6.32 14.05
CA CYS A 24 18.08 5.04 14.08
C CYS A 24 16.66 5.24 14.63
N VAL A 25 15.66 5.00 13.80
CA VAL A 25 14.23 5.10 14.18
C VAL A 25 13.45 3.93 13.59
N ASP A 26 12.35 3.51 14.22
CA ASP A 26 11.54 2.43 13.63
C ASP A 26 10.80 2.91 12.38
N LEU A 27 10.21 4.11 12.45
CA LEU A 27 9.47 4.77 11.39
C LEU A 27 10.04 6.17 11.16
N ILE A 28 10.21 6.52 9.88
CA ILE A 28 10.38 7.91 9.47
C ILE A 28 9.24 8.30 8.52
N GLN A 29 8.72 9.51 8.73
CA GLN A 29 7.71 10.11 7.87
C GLN A 29 8.25 11.37 7.22
N PHE A 30 8.07 11.48 5.91
CA PHE A 30 8.42 12.67 5.15
C PHE A 30 7.15 13.33 4.59
N GLU A 31 6.86 14.54 5.04
CA GLU A 31 5.68 15.29 4.60
C GLU A 31 5.98 16.23 3.42
N ASN A 32 7.24 16.66 3.28
CA ASN A 32 7.67 17.63 2.27
C ASN A 32 8.92 17.14 1.52
N PRO A 33 8.85 16.94 0.19
CA PRO A 33 9.99 16.53 -0.63
C PRO A 33 11.03 17.63 -0.84
N ASP A 34 10.66 18.90 -0.60
CA ASP A 34 11.54 20.06 -0.85
C ASP A 34 12.54 20.32 0.29
N ILE A 35 12.50 19.52 1.37
CA ILE A 35 13.45 19.63 2.47
C ILE A 35 14.83 19.14 1.99
N THR A 36 15.82 20.03 2.06
CA THR A 36 17.22 19.65 1.86
C THR A 36 17.77 19.09 3.15
N TYR A 37 18.24 17.84 3.09
CA TYR A 37 18.92 17.21 4.22
C TYR A 37 20.43 17.48 4.14
N PRO A 38 21.10 17.63 5.29
CA PRO A 38 22.56 17.65 5.34
C PRO A 38 23.16 16.41 4.68
N GLU A 39 24.24 16.58 3.90
CA GLU A 39 24.80 15.51 3.04
C GLU A 39 25.25 14.26 3.81
N ASN A 40 25.64 14.43 5.08
CA ASN A 40 26.11 13.35 5.94
C ASN A 40 24.99 12.68 6.75
N LEU A 41 23.76 13.21 6.72
CA LEU A 41 22.64 12.67 7.49
C LEU A 41 22.05 11.44 6.80
N MET A 42 21.98 10.34 7.55
CA MET A 42 21.34 9.11 7.10
C MET A 42 20.43 8.53 8.19
N PHE A 43 19.33 7.92 7.74
CA PHE A 43 18.37 7.24 8.59
C PHE A 43 18.48 5.72 8.43
N LYS A 44 18.61 5.02 9.57
CA LYS A 44 18.39 3.57 9.64
C LYS A 44 16.96 3.32 10.08
N VAL A 45 16.15 2.73 9.22
CA VAL A 45 14.71 2.57 9.47
C VAL A 45 14.20 1.17 9.21
N ASN A 46 13.11 0.79 9.88
CA ASN A 46 12.34 -0.39 9.50
C ASN A 46 11.14 -0.03 8.61
N LYS A 47 10.62 1.19 8.74
CA LYS A 47 9.41 1.67 8.10
C LYS A 47 9.64 3.06 7.50
N LEU A 48 9.14 3.27 6.29
CA LEU A 48 9.23 4.53 5.57
C LEU A 48 7.83 4.95 5.12
N ASP A 49 7.41 6.15 5.52
CA ASP A 49 6.17 6.78 5.06
C ASP A 49 6.51 8.10 4.36
N VAL A 50 6.15 8.20 3.09
CA VAL A 50 6.34 9.43 2.30
C VAL A 50 5.01 9.97 1.78
N GLY A 51 3.88 9.51 2.34
CA GLY A 51 2.56 9.93 1.89
C GLY A 51 2.28 9.60 0.42
N SER A 52 1.67 10.56 -0.29
CA SER A 52 1.46 10.50 -1.74
C SER A 52 2.71 10.83 -2.57
N HIS A 53 3.85 11.13 -1.93
CA HIS A 53 5.10 11.38 -2.63
C HIS A 53 5.78 10.07 -3.05
N TYR A 54 6.61 10.13 -4.09
CA TYR A 54 7.43 9.00 -4.49
C TYR A 54 8.60 8.79 -3.54
N PHE A 55 8.78 7.56 -3.04
CA PHE A 55 9.87 7.24 -2.12
C PHE A 55 11.26 7.54 -2.70
N GLY A 56 11.39 7.57 -4.03
CA GLY A 56 12.64 7.86 -4.72
C GLY A 56 13.23 9.23 -4.39
N TYR A 57 12.41 10.20 -3.98
CA TYR A 57 12.90 11.52 -3.52
C TYR A 57 13.68 11.44 -2.21
N PHE A 58 13.48 10.38 -1.41
CA PHE A 58 14.05 10.25 -0.07
C PHE A 58 15.08 9.13 0.05
N ILE A 59 15.34 8.39 -1.03
CA ILE A 59 16.25 7.22 -0.98
C ILE A 59 17.69 7.60 -0.60
N SER A 60 18.13 8.81 -0.94
CA SER A 60 19.49 9.29 -0.67
C SER A 60 19.78 9.43 0.82
N VAL A 61 18.75 9.64 1.65
CA VAL A 61 18.89 9.80 3.10
C VAL A 61 18.58 8.53 3.88
N ILE A 62 18.21 7.43 3.20
CA ILE A 62 17.97 6.13 3.85
C ILE A 62 19.19 5.24 3.71
N ARG A 63 19.62 4.63 4.81
CA ARG A 63 20.74 3.69 4.80
C ARG A 63 20.38 2.41 4.05
N GLN A 64 21.33 1.90 3.28
CA GLN A 64 21.18 0.66 2.51
C GLN A 64 20.90 -0.57 3.40
N ASP A 65 21.40 -0.59 4.64
CA ASP A 65 21.12 -1.66 5.62
C ASP A 65 19.74 -1.57 6.28
N SER A 66 18.89 -0.63 5.85
CA SER A 66 17.46 -0.56 6.22
C SER A 66 16.59 -1.50 5.37
N TYR A 67 17.10 -1.96 4.23
CA TYR A 67 16.34 -2.80 3.30
C TYR A 67 16.53 -4.30 3.61
N PRO A 68 15.50 -5.15 3.44
CA PRO A 68 14.13 -4.80 3.02
C PRO A 68 13.33 -4.11 4.14
N LEU A 69 12.48 -3.15 3.77
CA LEU A 69 11.61 -2.44 4.71
C LEU A 69 10.49 -3.36 5.22
N LYS A 70 10.17 -3.26 6.52
CA LYS A 70 8.97 -3.89 7.10
C LYS A 70 7.69 -3.24 6.59
N MET A 71 7.74 -1.93 6.32
CA MET A 71 6.62 -1.19 5.75
C MET A 71 7.10 -0.03 4.89
N LEU A 72 6.46 0.16 3.74
CA LEU A 72 6.67 1.28 2.83
C LEU A 72 5.32 1.88 2.47
N ARG A 73 5.07 3.15 2.82
CA ARG A 73 3.94 3.94 2.32
C ARG A 73 4.44 4.99 1.35
N THR A 74 3.94 4.95 0.12
CA THR A 74 4.42 5.83 -0.96
C THR A 74 3.38 6.04 -2.03
N GLY A 75 3.46 7.19 -2.72
CA GLY A 75 2.77 7.41 -3.98
C GLY A 75 3.28 6.51 -5.10
N ASN A 76 2.42 6.32 -6.10
CA ASN A 76 2.77 5.62 -7.33
C ASN A 76 3.31 6.60 -8.39
N GLU A 77 4.63 6.80 -8.44
CA GLU A 77 5.24 7.56 -9.55
C GLU A 77 6.23 6.70 -10.34
N GLY A 78 6.28 6.97 -11.64
CA GLY A 78 7.25 6.40 -12.56
C GLY A 78 6.75 5.20 -13.37
N VAL A 79 7.17 5.16 -14.63
CA VAL A 79 7.12 3.95 -15.46
C VAL A 79 7.90 2.86 -14.71
N ASN A 80 7.34 1.66 -14.61
CA ASN A 80 7.96 0.52 -13.91
C ASN A 80 8.01 0.61 -12.37
N TYR A 81 7.09 1.33 -11.71
CA TYR A 81 6.93 1.31 -10.25
C TYR A 81 6.99 -0.11 -9.66
N HIS A 82 6.27 -1.05 -10.29
CA HIS A 82 6.22 -2.47 -9.90
C HIS A 82 7.55 -3.22 -10.06
N MET A 83 8.53 -2.68 -10.80
CA MET A 83 9.87 -3.26 -10.97
C MET A 83 10.88 -2.78 -9.92
N SER A 84 10.57 -1.72 -9.16
CA SER A 84 11.47 -1.20 -8.12
C SER A 84 11.82 -2.26 -7.08
N THR A 85 13.12 -2.48 -6.83
CA THR A 85 13.59 -3.47 -5.85
C THR A 85 13.14 -3.12 -4.43
N ILE A 86 13.00 -1.83 -4.11
CA ILE A 86 12.52 -1.36 -2.80
C ILE A 86 11.03 -1.66 -2.62
N VAL A 87 10.22 -1.38 -3.65
CA VAL A 87 8.78 -1.70 -3.65
C VAL A 87 8.58 -3.20 -3.52
N ARG A 88 9.26 -3.99 -4.36
CA ARG A 88 9.11 -5.44 -4.42
C ARG A 88 9.59 -6.17 -3.16
N SER A 89 10.51 -5.59 -2.41
CA SER A 89 11.08 -6.20 -1.21
C SER A 89 10.39 -5.77 0.09
N ALA A 90 9.55 -4.73 0.06
CA ALA A 90 8.79 -4.30 1.24
C ALA A 90 7.82 -5.40 1.70
N LYS A 91 7.83 -5.71 3.01
CA LYS A 91 6.94 -6.74 3.57
C LYS A 91 5.46 -6.30 3.53
N ASN A 92 5.20 -5.06 3.90
CA ASN A 92 3.89 -4.43 3.80
C ASN A 92 4.03 -3.19 2.91
N LEU A 93 3.36 -3.20 1.75
CA LEU A 93 3.36 -2.08 0.84
C LEU A 93 2.04 -1.32 0.98
N ILE A 94 2.11 -0.01 1.19
CA ILE A 94 0.97 0.88 1.17
C ILE A 94 1.17 1.85 0.00
N VAL A 95 0.25 1.82 -0.95
CA VAL A 95 0.28 2.68 -2.13
C VAL A 95 -0.79 3.74 -1.98
N VAL A 96 -0.37 5.00 -1.90
CA VAL A 96 -1.27 6.15 -1.87
C VAL A 96 -1.56 6.55 -3.31
N VAL A 97 -2.81 6.39 -3.72
CA VAL A 97 -3.26 6.69 -5.07
C VAL A 97 -3.85 8.09 -5.09
N ASP A 98 -3.01 9.05 -5.47
CA ASP A 98 -3.31 10.49 -5.54
C ASP A 98 -3.32 11.03 -6.98
N LYS A 99 -3.36 10.11 -7.96
CA LYS A 99 -3.59 10.41 -9.37
C LYS A 99 -4.67 9.47 -9.94
N PRO A 100 -5.35 9.85 -11.03
CA PRO A 100 -6.33 9.00 -11.66
C PRO A 100 -5.79 7.59 -11.99
N VAL A 101 -6.61 6.59 -11.68
CA VAL A 101 -6.26 5.17 -11.62
C VAL A 101 -5.72 4.53 -12.92
N TYR A 102 -5.95 5.15 -14.08
CA TYR A 102 -5.44 4.63 -15.35
C TYR A 102 -3.91 4.67 -15.45
N GLU A 103 -3.22 5.35 -14.53
CA GLU A 103 -1.76 5.51 -14.57
C GLU A 103 -0.97 4.43 -13.79
N ILE A 104 -1.61 3.58 -12.97
CA ILE A 104 -0.87 2.55 -12.21
C ILE A 104 -0.63 1.29 -13.03
N GLU A 105 0.34 1.36 -13.94
CA GLU A 105 0.75 0.23 -14.77
C GLU A 105 1.41 -0.90 -13.95
N GLY A 106 1.02 -2.13 -14.25
CA GLY A 106 1.65 -3.34 -13.70
C GLY A 106 1.44 -3.50 -12.19
N ILE A 107 0.42 -2.87 -11.60
CA ILE A 107 0.10 -3.05 -10.19
C ILE A 107 -0.27 -4.52 -9.86
N HIS A 108 -0.92 -5.20 -10.80
CA HIS A 108 -1.18 -6.64 -10.74
C HIS A 108 0.10 -7.48 -10.88
N LYS A 109 1.27 -6.87 -11.13
CA LYS A 109 2.57 -7.54 -11.18
C LYS A 109 3.38 -7.33 -9.90
N LEU A 110 2.84 -6.60 -8.91
CA LEU A 110 3.47 -6.48 -7.60
C LEU A 110 3.62 -7.87 -6.98
N PRO A 111 4.82 -8.27 -6.55
CA PRO A 111 5.07 -9.58 -5.94
C PRO A 111 4.74 -9.60 -4.44
N ASN A 112 4.39 -8.45 -3.85
CA ASN A 112 4.15 -8.31 -2.42
C ASN A 112 2.94 -9.14 -1.99
N LYS A 113 3.10 -9.89 -0.91
CA LYS A 113 2.02 -10.69 -0.32
C LYS A 113 0.93 -9.82 0.32
N TYR A 114 1.30 -8.66 0.85
CA TYR A 114 0.38 -7.72 1.50
C TYR A 114 0.52 -6.34 0.88
N VAL A 115 -0.56 -5.85 0.25
CA VAL A 115 -0.62 -4.51 -0.33
C VAL A 115 -1.89 -3.80 0.11
N SER A 116 -1.76 -2.57 0.58
CA SER A 116 -2.89 -1.69 0.89
C SER A 116 -2.91 -0.51 -0.07
N PHE A 117 -4.06 -0.24 -0.67
CA PHE A 117 -4.30 0.92 -1.51
C PHE A 117 -5.13 1.94 -0.74
N GLU A 118 -4.58 3.13 -0.62
CA GLU A 118 -5.28 4.31 -0.12
C GLU A 118 -5.69 5.16 -1.33
N ASP A 119 -6.91 4.92 -1.82
CA ASP A 119 -7.44 5.54 -3.04
C ASP A 119 -8.20 6.83 -2.72
N ASN A 120 -7.58 7.97 -3.00
CA ASN A 120 -8.18 9.28 -2.76
C ASN A 120 -9.31 9.63 -3.75
N TYR A 121 -9.50 8.85 -4.83
CA TYR A 121 -10.55 9.04 -5.82
C TYR A 121 -11.75 8.10 -5.63
N GLY A 122 -11.56 6.98 -4.95
CA GLY A 122 -12.61 5.98 -4.72
C GLY A 122 -13.08 5.30 -6.01
N ASN A 123 -12.16 4.99 -6.92
CA ASN A 123 -12.50 4.46 -8.22
C ASN A 123 -12.68 2.94 -8.16
N ILE A 124 -13.94 2.48 -8.19
CA ILE A 124 -14.31 1.06 -8.19
C ILE A 124 -13.72 0.30 -9.39
N GLY A 125 -13.57 0.98 -10.54
CA GLY A 125 -12.94 0.42 -11.74
C GLY A 125 -11.50 -0.01 -11.49
N PHE A 126 -10.80 0.59 -10.52
CA PHE A 126 -9.50 0.13 -10.06
C PHE A 126 -9.55 -1.28 -9.48
N VAL A 127 -10.48 -1.48 -8.54
CA VAL A 127 -10.64 -2.74 -7.83
C VAL A 127 -11.08 -3.83 -8.80
N LEU A 128 -12.05 -3.51 -9.67
CA LEU A 128 -12.50 -4.43 -10.72
C LEU A 128 -11.38 -4.81 -11.68
N ARG A 129 -10.48 -3.87 -12.04
CA ARG A 129 -9.29 -4.17 -12.83
C ARG A 129 -8.37 -5.15 -12.08
N VAL A 130 -8.12 -4.93 -10.79
CA VAL A 130 -7.30 -5.85 -9.99
C VAL A 130 -7.91 -7.25 -9.93
N ILE A 131 -9.23 -7.35 -9.69
CA ILE A 131 -9.95 -8.63 -9.68
C ILE A 131 -9.82 -9.34 -11.03
N SER A 132 -10.09 -8.63 -12.13
CA SER A 132 -9.97 -9.17 -13.50
C SER A 132 -8.57 -9.69 -13.79
N GLU A 133 -7.53 -8.95 -13.38
CA GLU A 133 -6.14 -9.37 -13.55
C GLU A 133 -5.82 -10.63 -12.72
N TRP A 134 -6.35 -10.77 -11.51
CA TRP A 134 -6.17 -11.97 -10.68
C TRP A 134 -6.93 -13.17 -11.22
N MET A 135 -8.12 -12.96 -11.80
CA MET A 135 -8.87 -14.01 -12.47
C MET A 135 -8.10 -14.60 -13.66
N ASN A 136 -7.35 -13.76 -14.39
CA ASN A 136 -6.51 -14.18 -15.52
C ASN A 136 -5.11 -14.67 -15.10
N ASN A 137 -4.60 -14.17 -13.99
CA ASN A 137 -3.26 -14.46 -13.48
C ASN A 137 -3.35 -14.73 -11.97
N SER A 138 -3.42 -16.00 -11.59
CA SER A 138 -3.43 -16.40 -10.18
C SER A 138 -2.29 -15.76 -9.39
N ARG A 139 -2.50 -15.62 -8.08
CA ARG A 139 -1.47 -15.14 -7.15
C ARG A 139 -0.98 -16.29 -6.27
N GLU A 140 0.07 -16.02 -5.50
CA GLU A 140 0.46 -16.91 -4.40
C GLU A 140 -0.72 -17.06 -3.41
N ASN A 141 -0.85 -18.24 -2.82
CA ASN A 141 -1.83 -18.49 -1.76
C ASN A 141 -1.64 -17.52 -0.57
N GLY A 142 -2.74 -16.91 -0.14
CA GLY A 142 -2.75 -15.93 0.95
C GLY A 142 -2.23 -14.55 0.59
N THR A 143 -2.00 -14.24 -0.69
CA THR A 143 -1.79 -12.85 -1.12
C THR A 143 -3.06 -12.04 -0.87
N THR A 144 -2.91 -10.91 -0.17
CA THR A 144 -4.01 -10.06 0.28
C THR A 144 -3.80 -8.63 -0.15
N PHE A 145 -4.75 -8.09 -0.94
CA PHE A 145 -4.81 -6.69 -1.31
C PHE A 145 -6.00 -6.05 -0.58
N SER A 146 -5.79 -4.88 0.04
CA SER A 146 -6.84 -4.14 0.73
C SER A 146 -7.02 -2.75 0.13
N PHE A 147 -8.23 -2.22 0.12
CA PHE A 147 -8.57 -0.91 -0.44
C PHE A 147 -9.33 -0.09 0.59
N THR A 148 -8.89 1.15 0.75
CA THR A 148 -9.58 2.18 1.53
C THR A 148 -9.68 3.43 0.68
N SER A 149 -10.72 4.23 0.92
CA SER A 149 -10.89 5.50 0.20
C SER A 149 -11.28 6.64 1.13
N THR A 150 -10.93 7.85 0.71
CA THR A 150 -11.48 9.08 1.28
C THR A 150 -12.96 9.27 0.92
N HIS A 151 -13.43 8.64 -0.17
CA HIS A 151 -14.81 8.68 -0.62
C HIS A 151 -15.71 7.80 0.25
N ASP A 152 -16.69 8.42 0.93
CA ASP A 152 -17.49 7.76 1.96
C ASP A 152 -18.32 6.58 1.44
N ASN A 153 -18.80 6.64 0.19
CA ASN A 153 -19.62 5.59 -0.41
C ASN A 153 -18.81 4.48 -1.11
N PHE A 154 -17.47 4.55 -1.11
CA PHE A 154 -16.62 3.64 -1.87
C PHE A 154 -16.92 2.16 -1.61
N ILE A 155 -17.15 1.78 -0.35
CA ILE A 155 -17.48 0.40 0.01
C ILE A 155 -18.87 0.00 -0.53
N GLU A 156 -19.89 0.83 -0.33
CA GLU A 156 -21.26 0.52 -0.79
C GLU A 156 -21.35 0.44 -2.31
N ASP A 157 -20.70 1.36 -3.01
CA ASP A 157 -20.69 1.36 -4.47
C ASP A 157 -19.91 0.14 -5.01
N SER A 158 -18.80 -0.23 -4.37
CA SER A 158 -18.04 -1.44 -4.71
C SER A 158 -18.88 -2.71 -4.51
N LEU A 159 -19.57 -2.82 -3.37
CA LEU A 159 -20.42 -3.97 -3.07
C LEU A 159 -21.65 -4.05 -3.99
N THR A 160 -22.20 -2.90 -4.41
CA THR A 160 -23.27 -2.85 -5.41
C THR A 160 -22.78 -3.42 -6.74
N ALA A 161 -21.62 -2.98 -7.23
CA ALA A 161 -21.02 -3.53 -8.44
C ALA A 161 -20.70 -5.04 -8.32
N PHE A 162 -20.19 -5.49 -7.18
CA PHE A 162 -19.91 -6.91 -6.94
C PHE A 162 -21.18 -7.75 -6.84
N ASN A 163 -22.26 -7.22 -6.29
CA ASN A 163 -23.55 -7.91 -6.31
C ASN A 163 -24.03 -8.11 -7.74
N GLU A 164 -23.87 -7.15 -8.64
CA GLU A 164 -24.26 -7.31 -10.05
C GLU A 164 -23.39 -8.35 -10.77
N LEU A 165 -22.08 -8.32 -10.54
CA LEU A 165 -21.11 -9.16 -11.26
C LEU A 165 -20.95 -10.57 -10.68
N PHE A 166 -21.09 -10.70 -9.36
CA PHE A 166 -20.69 -11.90 -8.61
C PHE A 166 -21.80 -12.45 -7.71
N ASN A 167 -23.08 -12.12 -7.95
CA ASN A 167 -24.19 -12.60 -7.13
C ASN A 167 -24.20 -14.13 -6.94
N GLY A 168 -23.82 -14.88 -7.98
CA GLY A 168 -23.76 -16.34 -7.96
C GLY A 168 -22.61 -16.93 -7.14
N TYR A 169 -21.72 -16.09 -6.62
CA TYR A 169 -20.52 -16.48 -5.88
C TYR A 169 -20.56 -16.01 -4.42
N LYS A 170 -21.74 -15.69 -3.88
CA LYS A 170 -21.86 -15.33 -2.45
C LYS A 170 -21.50 -16.52 -1.57
N ASP A 171 -20.72 -16.26 -0.52
CA ASP A 171 -20.21 -17.30 0.38
C ASP A 171 -19.91 -16.69 1.75
N ASP A 172 -20.25 -17.40 2.84
CA ASP A 172 -20.06 -16.90 4.21
C ASP A 172 -18.67 -17.21 4.79
N PHE A 173 -17.81 -17.91 4.04
CA PHE A 173 -16.48 -18.36 4.44
C PHE A 173 -16.51 -19.14 5.77
N GLU A 174 -17.38 -20.15 5.86
CA GLU A 174 -17.49 -20.98 7.06
C GLU A 174 -16.12 -21.48 7.54
N GLY A 175 -15.79 -21.21 8.80
CA GLY A 175 -14.53 -21.62 9.42
C GLY A 175 -13.34 -20.68 9.19
N VAL A 176 -13.51 -19.52 8.54
CA VAL A 176 -12.47 -18.48 8.45
C VAL A 176 -12.54 -17.55 9.67
N ASP A 177 -11.43 -17.48 10.41
CA ASP A 177 -11.25 -16.60 11.57
C ASP A 177 -10.73 -15.22 11.13
N GLU A 178 -11.64 -14.40 10.61
CA GLU A 178 -11.40 -13.01 10.21
C GLU A 178 -12.51 -12.11 10.77
N GLN A 179 -12.16 -10.88 11.13
CA GLN A 179 -13.11 -9.90 11.68
C GLN A 179 -13.89 -9.20 10.57
N PHE A 180 -14.75 -9.97 9.90
CA PHE A 180 -15.64 -9.47 8.85
C PHE A 180 -16.64 -8.45 9.40
N MET A 181 -17.04 -7.49 8.56
CA MET A 181 -18.24 -6.71 8.82
C MET A 181 -19.49 -7.59 8.61
N PRO A 182 -20.30 -7.83 9.66
CA PRO A 182 -21.35 -8.85 9.64
C PRO A 182 -22.51 -8.54 8.68
N ASP A 183 -22.70 -7.27 8.33
CA ASP A 183 -23.77 -6.78 7.47
C ASP A 183 -23.37 -6.67 5.99
N LYS A 184 -22.10 -6.95 5.65
CA LYS A 184 -21.59 -6.82 4.27
C LYS A 184 -21.53 -8.19 3.58
N PRO A 185 -21.94 -8.28 2.30
CA PRO A 185 -21.85 -9.51 1.56
C PRO A 185 -20.38 -9.89 1.31
N ARG A 186 -20.17 -11.19 1.14
CA ARG A 186 -18.89 -11.83 0.92
C ARG A 186 -18.97 -12.66 -0.35
N PHE A 187 -17.89 -12.73 -1.11
CA PHE A 187 -17.87 -13.39 -2.41
C PHE A 187 -16.66 -14.30 -2.57
N LEU A 188 -16.86 -15.50 -3.10
CA LEU A 188 -15.85 -16.48 -3.44
C LEU A 188 -15.76 -16.67 -4.95
N VAL A 189 -15.00 -15.80 -5.62
CA VAL A 189 -14.94 -15.78 -7.08
C VAL A 189 -13.87 -16.75 -7.59
N PRO A 190 -14.19 -17.74 -8.43
CA PRO A 190 -13.18 -18.65 -8.99
C PRO A 190 -12.28 -17.92 -9.98
N ILE A 191 -10.98 -18.28 -10.03
CA ILE A 191 -10.09 -17.84 -11.10
C ILE A 191 -10.19 -18.78 -12.32
N LEU A 192 -9.63 -18.36 -13.44
CA LEU A 192 -9.54 -19.21 -14.64
C LEU A 192 -8.83 -20.54 -14.28
N GLU A 193 -9.41 -21.66 -14.71
CA GLU A 193 -8.95 -23.03 -14.43
C GLU A 193 -9.23 -23.56 -13.00
N ASP A 194 -9.98 -22.82 -12.16
CA ASP A 194 -10.44 -23.24 -10.81
C ASP A 194 -9.32 -23.71 -9.86
N THR A 195 -8.07 -23.33 -10.13
CA THR A 195 -6.89 -23.65 -9.30
C THR A 195 -6.80 -22.77 -8.03
N ALA A 196 -7.54 -21.66 -8.00
CA ALA A 196 -7.64 -20.75 -6.88
C ALA A 196 -9.00 -20.04 -6.87
N LYS A 197 -9.26 -19.30 -5.80
CA LYS A 197 -10.43 -18.45 -5.65
C LYS A 197 -10.02 -17.13 -5.01
N ILE A 198 -10.76 -16.07 -5.31
CA ILE A 198 -10.61 -14.75 -4.72
C ILE A 198 -11.71 -14.59 -3.69
N GLN A 199 -11.34 -14.51 -2.42
CA GLN A 199 -12.22 -14.06 -1.35
C GLN A 199 -12.31 -12.54 -1.42
N ILE A 200 -13.53 -12.02 -1.46
CA ILE A 200 -13.84 -10.61 -1.44
C ILE A 200 -14.70 -10.33 -0.21
N TYR A 201 -14.25 -9.45 0.68
CA TYR A 201 -14.94 -9.13 1.92
C TYR A 201 -14.56 -7.76 2.46
N VAL A 202 -15.33 -7.28 3.44
CA VAL A 202 -15.05 -6.01 4.13
C VAL A 202 -14.68 -6.28 5.58
N ILE A 203 -13.64 -5.62 6.05
CA ILE A 203 -13.24 -5.61 7.46
C ILE A 203 -13.26 -4.20 8.01
N GLN A 204 -13.40 -4.09 9.33
CA GLN A 204 -13.17 -2.85 10.06
C GLN A 204 -12.26 -3.18 11.26
N SER A 205 -11.06 -2.62 11.27
CA SER A 205 -10.13 -2.78 12.39
C SER A 205 -10.41 -1.70 13.44
N GLU A 206 -10.21 -2.00 14.70
CA GLU A 206 -10.27 -0.99 15.77
C GLU A 206 -9.27 0.17 15.55
N GLU A 207 -8.14 -0.09 14.89
CA GLU A 207 -7.09 0.89 14.61
C GLU A 207 -7.42 1.86 13.46
N SER A 208 -8.48 1.62 12.69
CA SER A 208 -8.86 2.45 11.55
C SER A 208 -10.37 2.65 11.50
N PRO A 209 -10.87 3.90 11.62
CA PRO A 209 -12.30 4.14 11.63
C PRO A 209 -12.96 3.79 10.30
N LYS A 210 -12.19 3.74 9.19
CA LYS A 210 -12.72 3.47 7.86
C LYS A 210 -12.70 1.97 7.55
N PRO A 211 -13.82 1.41 7.04
CA PRO A 211 -13.85 0.04 6.55
C PRO A 211 -12.89 -0.15 5.38
N LYS A 212 -12.33 -1.36 5.27
CA LYS A 212 -11.41 -1.78 4.21
C LYS A 212 -12.05 -2.88 3.40
N LEU A 213 -12.07 -2.72 2.08
CA LEU A 213 -12.38 -3.82 1.16
C LEU A 213 -11.14 -4.69 1.01
N VAL A 214 -11.29 -6.01 1.06
CA VAL A 214 -10.19 -6.97 1.01
C VAL A 214 -10.41 -7.97 -0.12
N LEU A 215 -9.35 -8.21 -0.87
CA LEU A 215 -9.21 -9.28 -1.85
C LEU A 215 -8.14 -10.23 -1.33
N ARG A 216 -8.46 -11.51 -1.18
CA ARG A 216 -7.50 -12.53 -0.73
C ARG A 216 -7.53 -13.72 -1.67
N ASN A 217 -6.36 -14.08 -2.20
CA ASN A 217 -6.20 -15.25 -3.03
C ASN A 217 -6.10 -16.50 -2.16
N ILE A 218 -6.88 -17.53 -2.46
CA ILE A 218 -6.83 -18.83 -1.80
C ILE A 218 -6.70 -19.94 -2.84
N SER A 219 -5.81 -20.91 -2.61
CA SER A 219 -5.73 -22.08 -3.50
C SER A 219 -6.97 -22.95 -3.36
N SER A 220 -7.43 -23.52 -4.48
CA SER A 220 -8.38 -24.63 -4.45
C SER A 220 -7.62 -25.87 -3.97
N LEU A 221 -8.09 -26.49 -2.88
CA LEU A 221 -7.53 -27.72 -2.31
C LEU A 221 -7.67 -28.90 -3.27
#